data_AF-A0A9D8JA59-F1
#
_entry.id   AF-A0A9D8JA59-F1
#
_cell.length_a   1.000
_cell.length_b   1.000
_cell.length_c   1.000
_cell.angle_alpha   90.00
_cell.angle_beta   90.00
_cell.angle_gamma   90.00
#
_symmetry.space_group_name_H-M   'P 1'
#
loop_
_entity.id
_entity.type
_entity.pdbx_description
1 polymer ?
#
loop_
_entity_poly.entity_id
_entity_poly.type
_entity_poly.pdbx_seq_one_letter_code
_entity_poly.pdbx_strand_id
1 'polypeptide(L)'
;MRLTYLALTINLAACGTVRTAAHSALKQETDDRETERSRELVDVTSKVEGYINTVLNESRASVNPDKAPWTPELTTEFLEEFAHRSSTPQPGSGIGVSIGNLSLEISKFTKTEFHLMKRLDSLKNEILALKYADSRYNKNPVDLLDGKFPAHKTAFTADHSIAPVVRLNGILIGIDKIGHFMEQGWWYYQAEQQGMLAGPQERWAFGQYMEGDDALPTSDHKRYDEIYGRFCWVCTVGGGFGFFGARSTGVVSYGDMHANESGYQFFDQLAKDPGNYVFQLSRYPVDTWNEEVSPSKFVGGLRAD
;
A
#
# COMPACT_ATOMS: atom_id res chain seq x y z
N MET A 1 16.39 -36.35 20.09
CA MET A 1 16.08 -35.11 20.84
C MET A 1 15.00 -34.40 20.04
N ARG A 2 13.71 -34.55 20.42
CA ARG A 2 12.56 -33.99 19.69
C ARG A 2 12.19 -32.67 20.38
N LEU A 3 12.20 -31.57 19.63
CA LEU A 3 11.73 -30.26 20.08
C LEU A 3 10.22 -30.18 19.84
N THR A 4 9.48 -30.13 20.93
CA THR A 4 8.03 -29.93 20.97
C THR A 4 7.76 -28.43 20.90
N TYR A 5 7.04 -27.95 19.89
CA TYR A 5 6.53 -26.58 19.84
C TYR A 5 5.47 -26.39 20.93
N LEU A 6 5.77 -25.57 21.94
CA LEU A 6 4.82 -25.11 22.94
C LEU A 6 4.14 -23.86 22.38
N ALA A 7 2.88 -23.99 21.96
CA ALA A 7 2.05 -22.85 21.59
C ALA A 7 1.82 -21.99 22.85
N LEU A 8 2.39 -20.79 22.87
CA LEU A 8 2.18 -19.81 23.92
C LEU A 8 0.82 -19.13 23.70
N THR A 9 -0.21 -19.62 24.38
CA THR A 9 -1.49 -18.93 24.46
C THR A 9 -1.33 -17.71 25.36
N ILE A 10 -1.18 -16.51 24.79
CA ILE A 10 -1.18 -15.26 25.55
C ILE A 10 -2.62 -14.99 26.00
N ASN A 11 -2.86 -15.15 27.31
CA ASN A 11 -4.07 -14.71 27.97
C ASN A 11 -4.07 -13.18 28.07
N LEU A 12 -4.80 -12.52 27.17
CA LEU A 12 -5.10 -11.09 27.24
C LEU A 12 -6.29 -10.88 28.20
N ALA A 13 -6.02 -10.91 29.51
CA ALA A 13 -6.98 -10.51 30.53
C ALA A 13 -6.38 -9.43 31.43
N ALA A 14 -7.06 -8.28 31.46
CA ALA A 14 -6.94 -7.21 32.45
C ALA A 14 -5.60 -6.44 32.52
N CYS A 15 -5.36 -5.58 31.53
CA CYS A 15 -4.63 -4.34 31.78
C CYS A 15 -5.41 -3.18 31.14
N GLY A 16 -5.91 -2.27 31.97
CA GLY A 16 -6.57 -1.03 31.54
C GLY A 16 -5.58 -0.17 30.75
N THR A 17 -5.54 -0.39 29.45
CA THR A 17 -4.78 0.42 28.49
C THR A 17 -5.72 1.49 27.97
N VAL A 18 -5.32 2.74 28.20
CA VAL A 18 -5.81 3.89 27.46
C VAL A 18 -5.64 3.55 25.97
N ARG A 19 -6.76 3.25 25.30
CA ARG A 19 -6.79 2.94 23.86
C ARG A 19 -6.47 4.20 23.08
N THR A 20 -5.20 4.41 22.78
CA THR A 20 -4.75 5.47 21.88
C THR A 20 -4.95 5.03 20.43
N ALA A 21 -5.74 5.85 19.72
CA ALA A 21 -5.81 6.06 18.28
C ALA A 21 -5.97 4.84 17.36
N ALA A 22 -7.18 4.71 16.82
CA ALA A 22 -7.41 3.96 15.61
C ALA A 22 -6.83 4.71 14.39
N HIS A 23 -6.36 3.93 13.42
CA HIS A 23 -5.46 4.28 12.32
C HIS A 23 -5.98 3.71 10.99
N SER A 24 -7.09 4.20 10.43
CA SER A 24 -7.63 3.56 9.23
C SER A 24 -6.76 3.86 8.00
N ALA A 25 -6.64 2.91 7.09
CA ALA A 25 -5.88 3.08 5.86
C ALA A 25 -6.89 3.34 4.73
N LEU A 26 -6.90 4.55 4.19
CA LEU A 26 -7.72 4.94 3.04
C LEU A 26 -6.72 5.32 1.96
N LYS A 27 -6.59 4.54 0.90
CA LYS A 27 -5.54 4.80 -0.09
C LYS A 27 -6.01 5.82 -1.12
N GLN A 28 -5.04 6.55 -1.67
CA GLN A 28 -5.29 7.67 -2.56
C GLN A 28 -5.49 7.13 -3.98
N GLU A 29 -6.42 7.70 -4.74
CA GLU A 29 -6.50 7.44 -6.19
C GLU A 29 -5.44 8.25 -6.91
N THR A 30 -5.06 7.84 -8.12
CA THR A 30 -4.04 8.56 -8.90
C THR A 30 -4.57 9.02 -10.24
N ASP A 31 -4.23 10.24 -10.63
CA ASP A 31 -4.42 10.73 -12.00
C ASP A 31 -3.06 10.82 -12.70
N ASP A 32 -2.62 9.70 -13.26
CA ASP A 32 -1.34 9.53 -13.95
C ASP A 32 -1.45 9.71 -15.48
N ARG A 33 -2.48 10.45 -15.92
CA ARG A 33 -2.60 10.90 -17.31
C ARG A 33 -1.49 11.87 -17.66
N GLU A 34 -1.06 11.80 -18.92
CA GLU A 34 -0.10 12.76 -19.45
C GLU A 34 -0.78 14.13 -19.70
N THR A 35 -0.53 15.09 -18.81
CA THR A 35 -0.95 16.49 -18.88
C THR A 35 0.20 17.40 -19.30
N GLU A 36 -0.07 18.69 -19.57
CA GLU A 36 1.01 19.66 -19.83
C GLU A 36 2.00 19.74 -18.66
N ARG A 37 1.50 19.71 -17.41
CA ARG A 37 2.34 19.76 -16.20
C ARG A 37 3.12 18.48 -15.98
N SER A 38 2.55 17.30 -16.25
CA SER A 38 3.25 16.03 -16.05
C SER A 38 4.38 15.80 -17.07
N ARG A 39 4.29 16.40 -18.27
CA ARG A 39 5.36 16.33 -19.28
C ARG A 39 6.66 16.96 -18.80
N GLU A 40 6.58 17.88 -17.86
CA GLU A 40 7.74 18.55 -17.27
C GLU A 40 8.38 17.71 -16.14
N LEU A 41 7.74 16.62 -15.70
CA LEU A 41 8.27 15.75 -14.66
C LEU A 41 9.56 15.07 -15.13
N VAL A 42 10.61 15.21 -14.33
CA VAL A 42 11.86 14.47 -14.52
C VAL A 42 11.70 13.02 -14.05
N ASP A 43 12.42 12.10 -14.69
CA ASP A 43 12.45 10.71 -14.27
C ASP A 43 13.20 10.56 -12.94
N VAL A 44 12.53 10.01 -11.93
CA VAL A 44 13.07 9.84 -10.57
C VAL A 44 13.35 8.39 -10.20
N THR A 45 13.39 7.46 -11.18
CA THR A 45 13.66 6.03 -10.92
C THR A 45 14.91 5.81 -10.08
N SER A 46 16.03 6.46 -10.44
CA SER A 46 17.28 6.29 -9.69
C SER A 46 17.18 6.77 -8.24
N LYS A 47 16.35 7.77 -7.94
CA LYS A 47 16.13 8.26 -6.56
C LYS A 47 15.28 7.28 -5.76
N VAL A 48 14.21 6.77 -6.37
CA VAL A 48 13.33 5.77 -5.75
C VAL A 48 14.13 4.49 -5.48
N GLU A 49 14.85 3.97 -6.47
CA GLU A 49 15.72 2.79 -6.31
C GLU A 49 16.80 3.03 -5.27
N GLY A 50 17.45 4.20 -5.27
CA GLY A 50 18.47 4.56 -4.30
C GLY A 50 17.95 4.60 -2.86
N TYR A 51 16.73 5.12 -2.65
CA TYR A 51 16.07 5.08 -1.35
C TYR A 51 15.78 3.65 -0.90
N ILE A 52 15.14 2.84 -1.74
CA ILE A 52 14.77 1.45 -1.40
C ILE A 52 16.03 0.62 -1.11
N ASN A 53 17.08 0.76 -1.92
CA ASN A 53 18.36 0.09 -1.69
C ASN A 53 19.05 0.56 -0.40
N THR A 54 18.87 1.82 0.01
CA THR A 54 19.34 2.31 1.31
C THR A 54 18.63 1.56 2.44
N VAL A 55 17.29 1.47 2.40
CA VAL A 55 16.50 0.75 3.40
C VAL A 55 16.87 -0.73 3.44
N LEU A 56 17.04 -1.39 2.29
CA LEU A 56 17.50 -2.78 2.19
C LEU A 56 18.84 -2.98 2.91
N ASN A 57 19.81 -2.11 2.64
CA ASN A 57 21.14 -2.21 3.24
C ASN A 57 21.13 -1.95 4.75
N GLU A 58 20.33 -1.00 5.21
CA GLU A 58 20.13 -0.75 6.64
C GLU A 58 19.48 -1.95 7.35
N SER A 59 18.46 -2.56 6.75
CA SER A 59 17.83 -3.77 7.30
C SER A 59 18.81 -4.95 7.38
N ARG A 60 19.61 -5.18 6.33
CA ARG A 60 20.67 -6.22 6.35
C ARG A 60 21.68 -5.98 7.46
N ALA A 61 22.16 -4.75 7.58
CA ALA A 61 23.16 -4.40 8.59
C ALA A 61 22.60 -4.53 10.01
N SER A 62 21.30 -4.31 10.20
CA SER A 62 20.62 -4.48 11.48
C SER A 62 20.49 -5.95 11.90
N VAL A 63 20.15 -6.84 10.97
CA VAL A 63 19.87 -8.27 11.25
C VAL A 63 21.11 -9.15 11.16
N ASN A 64 22.01 -8.87 10.21
CA ASN A 64 23.20 -9.68 9.96
C ASN A 64 24.48 -8.81 9.96
N PRO A 65 24.83 -8.16 11.08
CA PRO A 65 25.97 -7.24 11.16
C PRO A 65 27.31 -7.94 10.88
N ASP A 66 27.43 -9.21 11.26
CA ASP A 66 28.66 -10.01 11.09
C ASP A 66 28.77 -10.67 9.72
N LYS A 67 27.78 -10.46 8.83
CA LYS A 67 27.70 -11.06 7.48
C LYS A 67 27.83 -12.59 7.52
N ALA A 68 27.19 -13.21 8.52
CA ALA A 68 27.08 -14.66 8.60
C ALA A 68 26.35 -15.22 7.36
N PRO A 69 26.56 -16.51 7.01
CA PRO A 69 25.77 -17.16 5.97
C PRO A 69 24.28 -17.06 6.27
N TRP A 70 23.48 -16.72 5.25
CA TRP A 70 22.04 -16.58 5.41
C TRP A 70 21.38 -17.91 5.71
N THR A 71 20.68 -17.99 6.85
CA THR A 71 19.80 -19.11 7.21
C THR A 71 18.33 -18.72 6.95
N PRO A 72 17.39 -19.69 6.92
CA PRO A 72 15.97 -19.37 6.82
C PRO A 72 15.47 -18.41 7.92
N GLU A 73 15.99 -18.55 9.14
CA GLU A 73 15.64 -17.70 10.29
C GLU A 73 16.13 -16.26 10.09
N LEU A 74 17.41 -16.08 9.74
CA LEU A 74 17.96 -14.75 9.43
C LEU A 74 17.27 -14.11 8.24
N THR A 75 16.90 -14.91 7.24
CA THR A 75 16.15 -14.42 6.07
C THR A 75 14.79 -13.91 6.49
N THR A 76 14.06 -14.65 7.34
CA THR A 76 12.76 -14.24 7.87
C THR A 76 12.87 -12.94 8.67
N GLU A 77 13.83 -12.87 9.60
CA GLU A 77 14.07 -11.67 10.42
C GLU A 77 14.43 -10.45 9.55
N PHE A 78 15.24 -10.64 8.51
CA PHE A 78 15.59 -9.58 7.56
C PHE A 78 14.37 -9.08 6.78
N LEU A 79 13.52 -9.97 6.28
CA LEU A 79 12.32 -9.59 5.53
C LEU A 79 11.34 -8.82 6.43
N GLU A 80 11.15 -9.27 7.67
CA GLU A 80 10.32 -8.58 8.67
C GLU A 80 10.87 -7.19 9.01
N GLU A 81 12.18 -7.06 9.21
CA GLU A 81 12.83 -5.78 9.49
C GLU A 81 12.73 -4.83 8.28
N PHE A 82 12.93 -5.33 7.06
CA PHE A 82 12.72 -4.54 5.85
C PHE A 82 11.27 -4.09 5.71
N ALA A 83 10.30 -4.98 5.88
CA ALA A 83 8.88 -4.64 5.86
C ALA A 83 8.54 -3.61 6.95
N HIS A 84 9.09 -3.75 8.16
CA HIS A 84 8.91 -2.79 9.24
C HIS A 84 9.41 -1.39 8.87
N ARG A 85 10.57 -1.28 8.22
CA ARG A 85 11.15 0.01 7.81
C ARG A 85 10.48 0.64 6.60
N SER A 86 10.01 -0.17 5.66
CA SER A 86 9.48 0.29 4.38
C SER A 86 7.96 0.47 4.39
N SER A 87 7.24 -0.41 5.06
CA SER A 87 5.81 -0.65 4.83
C SER A 87 4.93 -0.25 5.99
N THR A 88 5.48 0.03 7.17
CA THR A 88 4.65 0.45 8.30
C THR A 88 4.02 1.82 8.06
N PRO A 89 2.78 2.03 8.49
CA PRO A 89 2.13 3.33 8.41
C PRO A 89 2.94 4.39 9.18
N GLN A 90 3.18 5.54 8.55
CA GLN A 90 3.87 6.66 9.16
C GLN A 90 2.88 7.47 10.02
N PRO A 91 3.11 7.63 11.34
CA PRO A 91 2.26 8.50 12.17
C PRO A 91 2.28 9.96 11.70
N GLY A 92 1.10 10.59 11.67
CA GLY A 92 0.92 11.98 11.27
C GLY A 92 0.99 12.23 9.76
N SER A 93 0.91 11.17 8.96
CA SER A 93 0.91 11.26 7.50
C SER A 93 -0.50 11.29 6.90
N GLY A 94 -1.51 10.85 7.65
CA GLY A 94 -2.89 10.78 7.20
C GLY A 94 -3.75 11.99 7.56
N ILE A 95 -5.05 11.89 7.27
CA ILE A 95 -6.07 12.88 7.63
C ILE A 95 -6.63 12.57 9.01
N GLY A 96 -6.69 13.57 9.90
CA GLY A 96 -7.46 13.46 11.14
C GLY A 96 -8.97 13.63 10.90
N VAL A 97 -9.77 12.65 11.28
CA VAL A 97 -11.24 12.72 11.30
C VAL A 97 -11.72 12.59 12.75
N SER A 98 -12.53 13.56 13.19
CA SER A 98 -13.16 13.54 14.52
C SER A 98 -14.61 13.04 14.42
N ILE A 99 -14.94 11.97 15.14
CA ILE A 99 -16.29 11.43 15.28
C ILE A 99 -16.69 11.50 16.76
N GLY A 100 -17.42 12.56 17.14
CA GLY A 100 -17.69 12.85 18.55
C GLY A 100 -16.39 13.12 19.31
N ASN A 101 -16.12 12.31 20.35
CA ASN A 101 -14.88 12.39 21.15
C ASN A 101 -13.74 11.50 20.62
N LEU A 102 -13.98 10.75 19.54
CA LEU A 102 -12.98 9.88 18.93
C LEU A 102 -12.25 10.64 17.82
N SER A 103 -10.92 10.73 17.92
CA SER A 103 -10.06 11.19 16.82
C SER A 103 -9.43 9.98 16.14
N LEU A 104 -9.64 9.88 14.83
CA LEU A 104 -9.12 8.84 13.97
C LEU A 104 -8.15 9.46 12.97
N GLU A 105 -7.02 8.83 12.72
CA GLU A 105 -6.19 9.18 11.58
C GLU A 105 -6.47 8.17 10.47
N ILE A 106 -6.88 8.66 9.32
CA ILE A 106 -7.22 7.88 8.13
C ILE A 106 -6.18 8.13 7.03
N SER A 107 -6.06 7.27 6.02
CA SER A 107 -5.16 7.51 4.86
C SER A 107 -3.69 7.67 5.19
N LYS A 108 -3.17 6.87 6.12
CA LYS A 108 -1.74 6.92 6.43
C LYS A 108 -0.90 6.43 5.25
N PHE A 109 0.15 7.17 4.93
CA PHE A 109 1.18 6.74 4.00
C PHE A 109 2.07 5.67 4.64
N THR A 110 2.58 4.77 3.81
CA THR A 110 3.70 3.92 4.24
C THR A 110 4.92 4.79 4.54
N LYS A 111 5.86 4.30 5.37
CA LYS A 111 7.14 5.00 5.58
C LYS A 111 7.83 5.31 4.25
N THR A 112 7.87 4.36 3.32
CA THR A 112 8.49 4.56 2.00
C THR A 112 7.85 5.71 1.25
N GLU A 113 6.53 5.67 1.08
CA GLU A 113 5.75 6.70 0.39
C GLU A 113 5.97 8.08 1.04
N PHE A 114 5.82 8.18 2.36
CA PHE A 114 6.04 9.42 3.10
C PHE A 114 7.47 9.97 2.93
N HIS A 115 8.48 9.11 2.99
CA HIS A 115 9.87 9.51 2.82
C HIS A 115 10.17 9.95 1.39
N LEU A 116 9.61 9.30 0.38
CA LEU A 116 9.74 9.72 -1.00
C LEU A 116 9.06 11.08 -1.22
N MET A 117 7.84 11.28 -0.75
CA MET A 117 7.15 12.58 -0.81
C MET A 117 7.97 13.73 -0.19
N LYS A 118 8.73 13.45 0.87
CA LYS A 118 9.61 14.44 1.52
C LYS A 118 10.94 14.69 0.78
N ARG A 119 11.42 13.71 0.03
CA ARG A 119 12.72 13.75 -0.65
C ARG A 119 12.62 14.25 -2.08
N LEU A 120 11.48 14.03 -2.72
CA LEU A 120 11.22 14.51 -4.06
C LEU A 120 10.84 15.98 -4.02
N ASP A 121 11.48 16.76 -4.88
CA ASP A 121 11.38 18.21 -4.89
C ASP A 121 10.44 18.69 -6.00
N SER A 122 9.29 19.25 -5.61
CA SER A 122 8.33 19.79 -6.57
C SER A 122 8.89 20.99 -7.35
N LEU A 123 9.86 21.73 -6.81
CA LEU A 123 10.52 22.83 -7.52
C LEU A 123 11.50 22.34 -8.60
N LYS A 124 11.84 21.04 -8.57
CA LYS A 124 12.66 20.36 -9.58
C LYS A 124 11.84 19.47 -10.50
N ASN A 125 10.51 19.60 -10.46
CA ASN A 125 9.58 18.75 -11.20
C ASN A 125 9.80 17.25 -10.94
N GLU A 126 10.13 16.87 -9.71
CA GLU A 126 10.35 15.46 -9.35
C GLU A 126 9.07 14.76 -8.90
N ILE A 127 8.05 15.54 -8.53
CA ILE A 127 6.77 15.08 -8.02
C ILE A 127 5.70 16.13 -8.32
N LEU A 128 4.52 15.69 -8.75
CA LEU A 128 3.38 16.53 -9.08
C LEU A 128 2.17 16.15 -8.21
N ALA A 129 1.85 17.00 -7.24
CA ALA A 129 0.57 16.90 -6.52
C ALA A 129 -0.51 17.64 -7.30
N LEU A 130 -1.36 16.90 -8.01
CA LEU A 130 -2.56 17.45 -8.64
C LEU A 130 -3.60 17.81 -7.59
N LYS A 131 -4.39 18.84 -7.86
CA LYS A 131 -5.57 19.16 -7.05
C LYS A 131 -6.71 18.24 -7.44
N TYR A 132 -7.59 17.91 -6.49
CA TYR A 132 -8.76 17.09 -6.80
C TYR A 132 -9.57 17.69 -7.94
N ALA A 133 -9.76 19.01 -7.91
CA ALA A 133 -10.49 19.77 -8.94
C ALA A 133 -9.88 19.68 -10.34
N ASP A 134 -8.57 19.40 -10.43
CA ASP A 134 -7.85 19.25 -11.70
C ASP A 134 -7.75 17.78 -12.15
N SER A 135 -8.11 16.82 -11.28
CA SER A 135 -8.02 15.40 -11.58
C SER A 135 -9.19 14.89 -12.44
N ARG A 136 -9.03 13.74 -13.10
CA ARG A 136 -10.13 13.00 -13.78
C ARG A 136 -11.25 12.60 -12.85
N TYR A 137 -11.00 12.62 -11.55
CA TYR A 137 -11.98 12.29 -10.54
C TYR A 137 -12.81 13.48 -10.11
N ASN A 138 -12.55 14.71 -10.59
CA ASN A 138 -13.15 15.93 -10.07
C ASN A 138 -14.69 15.96 -10.06
N LYS A 139 -15.37 15.10 -10.82
CA LYS A 139 -16.85 14.97 -10.84
C LYS A 139 -17.39 13.80 -10.02
N ASN A 140 -16.51 12.95 -9.51
CA ASN A 140 -16.91 11.84 -8.66
C ASN A 140 -17.16 12.35 -7.23
N PRO A 141 -18.24 11.92 -6.55
CA PRO A 141 -18.32 12.06 -5.11
C PRO A 141 -17.24 11.18 -4.47
N VAL A 142 -16.22 11.78 -3.86
CA VAL A 142 -15.38 11.05 -2.91
C VAL A 142 -16.15 10.99 -1.60
N ASP A 143 -16.50 9.79 -1.18
CA ASP A 143 -17.25 9.54 0.03
C ASP A 143 -16.48 8.58 0.92
N LEU A 144 -15.98 9.09 2.04
CA LEU A 144 -15.42 8.23 3.06
C LEU A 144 -16.59 7.52 3.76
N LEU A 145 -16.55 6.18 3.78
CA LEU A 145 -17.49 5.32 4.50
C LEU A 145 -18.94 5.36 3.95
N ASP A 146 -19.15 4.94 2.70
CA ASP A 146 -20.48 4.77 2.07
C ASP A 146 -21.38 6.03 2.21
N GLY A 147 -20.87 7.20 1.81
CA GLY A 147 -21.63 8.45 1.82
C GLY A 147 -21.80 9.12 3.19
N LYS A 148 -21.25 8.54 4.27
CA LYS A 148 -21.38 9.11 5.62
C LYS A 148 -20.43 10.29 5.87
N PHE A 149 -19.28 10.30 5.20
CA PHE A 149 -18.28 11.36 5.34
C PHE A 149 -17.75 11.77 3.97
N PRO A 150 -18.46 12.65 3.26
CA PRO A 150 -17.97 13.12 1.97
C PRO A 150 -16.54 13.68 2.09
N ALA A 151 -15.57 13.03 1.44
CA ALA A 151 -14.17 13.45 1.43
C ALA A 151 -14.02 14.82 0.74
N HIS A 152 -15.03 15.22 -0.04
CA HIS A 152 -15.16 16.57 -0.59
C HIS A 152 -15.65 17.64 0.40
N LYS A 153 -15.80 17.34 1.70
CA LYS A 153 -16.18 18.36 2.71
C LYS A 153 -15.25 19.58 2.71
N THR A 154 -13.98 19.37 2.37
CA THR A 154 -13.01 20.45 2.18
C THR A 154 -12.10 20.16 0.99
N ALA A 155 -11.54 21.22 0.39
CA ALA A 155 -10.50 21.05 -0.64
C ALA A 155 -9.28 20.29 -0.12
N PHE A 156 -8.93 20.46 1.16
CA PHE A 156 -7.80 19.74 1.77
C PHE A 156 -8.01 18.22 1.79
N THR A 157 -9.19 17.78 2.22
CA THR A 157 -9.52 16.34 2.28
C THR A 157 -9.68 15.73 0.90
N ALA A 158 -10.22 16.48 -0.07
CA ALA A 158 -10.31 16.06 -1.46
C ALA A 158 -8.93 15.97 -2.13
N ASP A 159 -8.07 16.98 -1.93
CA ASP A 159 -6.70 16.96 -2.44
C ASP A 159 -5.89 15.79 -1.85
N HIS A 160 -6.15 15.43 -0.59
CA HIS A 160 -5.52 14.27 0.02
C HIS A 160 -6.08 12.94 -0.49
N SER A 161 -7.18 12.88 -1.23
CA SER A 161 -7.62 11.63 -1.87
C SER A 161 -6.94 11.37 -3.21
N ILE A 162 -6.11 12.31 -3.70
CA ILE A 162 -5.34 12.15 -4.94
C ILE A 162 -3.86 12.01 -4.61
N ALA A 163 -3.25 10.91 -5.03
CA ALA A 163 -1.84 10.68 -4.82
C ALA A 163 -1.01 11.59 -5.73
N PRO A 164 0.13 12.10 -5.24
CA PRO A 164 1.09 12.74 -6.11
C PRO A 164 1.62 11.79 -7.19
N VAL A 165 1.86 12.33 -8.38
CA VAL A 165 2.38 11.62 -9.53
C VAL A 165 3.89 11.82 -9.64
N VAL A 166 4.60 10.76 -10.00
CA VAL A 166 6.04 10.75 -10.32
C VAL A 166 6.26 10.09 -11.68
N ARG A 167 7.39 10.39 -12.34
CA ARG A 167 7.80 9.66 -13.55
C ARG A 167 8.86 8.63 -13.20
N LEU A 168 8.57 7.35 -13.42
CA LEU A 168 9.49 6.24 -13.24
C LEU A 168 9.66 5.45 -14.54
N ASN A 169 10.90 5.36 -15.01
CA ASN A 169 11.27 4.65 -16.24
C ASN A 169 10.44 5.15 -17.45
N GLY A 170 10.26 6.47 -17.53
CA GLY A 170 9.44 7.15 -18.53
C GLY A 170 7.93 7.12 -18.28
N ILE A 171 7.43 6.30 -17.35
CA ILE A 171 6.00 6.11 -17.09
C ILE A 171 5.54 7.00 -15.94
N LEU A 172 4.39 7.66 -16.08
CA LEU A 172 3.74 8.35 -14.97
C LEU A 172 3.08 7.35 -14.04
N ILE A 173 3.34 7.42 -12.75
CA ILE A 173 2.64 6.60 -11.77
C ILE A 173 2.32 7.42 -10.53
N GLY A 174 1.31 6.98 -9.81
CA GLY A 174 1.02 7.47 -8.46
C GLY A 174 2.05 6.98 -7.47
N ILE A 175 2.44 7.83 -6.52
CA ILE A 175 3.38 7.44 -5.48
C ILE A 175 2.78 6.43 -4.48
N ASP A 176 1.45 6.41 -4.37
CA ASP A 176 0.67 5.41 -3.64
C ASP A 176 0.98 3.99 -4.17
N LYS A 177 1.21 3.82 -5.48
CA LYS A 177 1.57 2.51 -6.07
C LYS A 177 2.86 1.95 -5.48
N ILE A 178 3.80 2.80 -5.07
CA ILE A 178 5.00 2.36 -4.32
C ILE A 178 4.63 1.91 -2.91
N GLY A 179 3.67 2.58 -2.26
CA GLY A 179 3.11 2.14 -0.99
C GLY A 179 2.43 0.77 -1.10
N HIS A 180 1.63 0.55 -2.15
CA HIS A 180 1.03 -0.75 -2.48
C HIS A 180 2.07 -1.85 -2.70
N PHE A 181 3.06 -1.57 -3.54
CA PHE A 181 4.19 -2.46 -3.79
C PHE A 181 4.89 -2.91 -2.51
N MET A 182 5.14 -1.99 -1.57
CA MET A 182 5.82 -2.31 -0.32
C MET A 182 4.90 -3.04 0.67
N GLU A 183 3.75 -2.44 0.99
CA GLU A 183 2.90 -2.91 2.08
C GLU A 183 2.03 -4.09 1.68
N GLN A 184 1.22 -3.95 0.64
CA GLN A 184 0.30 -5.00 0.23
C GLN A 184 1.05 -6.14 -0.49
N GLY A 185 2.16 -5.83 -1.16
CA GLY A 185 3.11 -6.85 -1.64
C GLY A 185 3.67 -7.72 -0.52
N TRP A 186 4.02 -7.13 0.63
CA TRP A 186 4.42 -7.89 1.82
C TRP A 186 3.29 -8.78 2.34
N TRP A 187 2.05 -8.28 2.35
CA TRP A 187 0.89 -9.07 2.78
C TRP A 187 0.66 -10.28 1.89
N TYR A 188 0.79 -10.11 0.57
CA TYR A 188 0.67 -11.20 -0.40
C TYR A 188 1.73 -12.27 -0.14
N TYR A 189 2.98 -11.85 0.03
CA TYR A 189 4.09 -12.75 0.33
C TYR A 189 3.84 -13.52 1.63
N GLN A 190 3.53 -12.83 2.73
CA GLN A 190 3.26 -13.46 4.02
C GLN A 190 2.07 -14.42 3.98
N ALA A 191 0.97 -14.01 3.34
CA ALA A 191 -0.23 -14.84 3.23
C ALA A 191 0.07 -16.15 2.48
N GLU A 192 0.88 -16.11 1.41
CA GLU A 192 1.30 -17.30 0.68
C GLU A 192 2.28 -18.17 1.46
N GLN A 193 3.28 -17.58 2.14
CA GLN A 193 4.18 -18.34 3.00
C GLN A 193 3.44 -19.08 4.14
N GLN A 194 2.29 -18.52 4.57
CA GLN A 194 1.41 -19.13 5.57
C GLN A 194 0.38 -20.11 4.97
N GLY A 195 0.42 -20.35 3.66
CA GLY A 195 -0.52 -21.23 2.95
C GLY A 195 -1.95 -20.70 2.90
N MET A 196 -2.15 -19.40 3.14
CA MET A 196 -3.46 -18.74 3.09
C MET A 196 -3.86 -18.34 1.67
N LEU A 197 -2.85 -18.12 0.79
CA LEU A 197 -3.02 -17.90 -0.65
C LEU A 197 -2.24 -18.98 -1.41
N ALA A 198 -2.88 -19.69 -2.33
CA ALA A 198 -2.31 -20.84 -3.02
C ALA A 198 -1.49 -20.49 -4.29
N GLY A 199 -1.44 -19.22 -4.68
CA GLY A 199 -0.68 -18.76 -5.85
C GLY A 199 -1.28 -17.52 -6.53
N PRO A 200 -0.86 -17.21 -7.77
CA PRO A 200 -1.19 -15.94 -8.44
C PRO A 200 -2.69 -15.65 -8.56
N GLN A 201 -3.50 -16.67 -8.85
CA GLN A 201 -4.96 -16.50 -8.98
C GLN A 201 -5.61 -16.07 -7.65
N GLU A 202 -5.17 -16.66 -6.53
CA GLU A 202 -5.70 -16.29 -5.22
C GLU A 202 -5.17 -14.94 -4.74
N ARG A 203 -3.91 -14.60 -5.06
CA ARG A 203 -3.38 -13.24 -4.80
C ARG A 203 -4.16 -12.18 -5.57
N TRP A 204 -4.47 -12.43 -6.83
CA TRP A 204 -5.31 -11.54 -7.63
C TRP A 204 -6.71 -11.38 -7.04
N ALA A 205 -7.36 -12.50 -6.67
CA ALA A 205 -8.67 -12.46 -6.02
C ALA A 205 -8.63 -11.76 -4.65
N PHE A 206 -7.53 -11.90 -3.89
CA PHE A 206 -7.35 -11.14 -2.65
C PHE A 206 -7.19 -9.64 -2.92
N GLY A 207 -6.50 -9.26 -4.00
CA GLY A 207 -6.43 -7.88 -4.48
C GLY A 207 -7.80 -7.30 -4.82
N GLN A 208 -8.58 -8.03 -5.63
CA GLN A 208 -9.97 -7.66 -5.94
C GLN A 208 -10.80 -7.45 -4.67
N TYR A 209 -10.59 -8.29 -3.64
CA TYR A 209 -11.29 -8.18 -2.37
C TYR A 209 -10.91 -6.90 -1.63
N MET A 210 -9.62 -6.53 -1.62
CA MET A 210 -9.13 -5.31 -0.97
C MET A 210 -9.62 -4.04 -1.69
N GLU A 211 -9.66 -4.10 -3.02
CA GLU A 211 -10.20 -3.05 -3.89
C GLU A 211 -11.74 -3.00 -3.88
N GLY A 212 -12.42 -4.03 -3.36
CA GLY A 212 -13.87 -4.05 -3.22
C GLY A 212 -14.62 -4.39 -4.50
N ASP A 213 -14.01 -5.17 -5.38
CA ASP A 213 -14.60 -5.62 -6.64
C ASP A 213 -15.73 -6.64 -6.38
N ASP A 214 -16.97 -6.18 -6.59
CA ASP A 214 -18.20 -6.95 -6.42
C ASP A 214 -18.32 -8.20 -7.31
N ALA A 215 -17.41 -8.37 -8.26
CA ALA A 215 -17.31 -9.58 -9.09
C ALA A 215 -16.87 -10.83 -8.29
N LEU A 216 -16.31 -10.67 -7.10
CA LEU A 216 -15.87 -11.79 -6.28
C LEU A 216 -17.03 -12.59 -5.68
N PRO A 217 -16.94 -13.93 -5.63
CA PRO A 217 -17.89 -14.74 -4.89
C PRO A 217 -17.90 -14.40 -3.40
N THR A 218 -19.09 -14.13 -2.85
CA THR A 218 -19.27 -13.78 -1.43
C THR A 218 -18.78 -14.87 -0.47
N SER A 219 -18.73 -16.13 -0.91
CA SER A 219 -18.16 -17.24 -0.13
C SER A 219 -16.69 -17.04 0.22
N ASP A 220 -15.95 -16.31 -0.62
CA ASP A 220 -14.52 -16.10 -0.44
C ASP A 220 -14.23 -14.90 0.47
N HIS A 221 -15.22 -13.99 0.64
CA HIS A 221 -15.05 -12.76 1.40
C HIS A 221 -14.66 -13.03 2.85
N LYS A 222 -15.25 -14.04 3.49
CA LYS A 222 -14.91 -14.38 4.88
C LYS A 222 -13.44 -14.82 5.00
N ARG A 223 -12.96 -15.63 4.05
CA ARG A 223 -11.56 -16.06 4.03
C ARG A 223 -10.64 -14.87 3.86
N TYR A 224 -10.96 -13.99 2.93
CA TYR A 224 -10.16 -12.78 2.69
C TYR A 224 -10.26 -11.76 3.84
N ASP A 225 -11.40 -11.63 4.52
CA ASP A 225 -11.54 -10.86 5.76
C ASP A 225 -10.56 -11.38 6.83
N GLU A 226 -10.41 -12.71 6.96
CA GLU A 226 -9.47 -13.33 7.91
C GLU A 226 -8.01 -13.07 7.54
N ILE A 227 -7.65 -13.16 6.25
CA ILE A 227 -6.30 -12.80 5.76
C ILE A 227 -6.04 -11.33 6.00
N TYR A 228 -6.97 -10.48 5.59
CA TYR A 228 -6.88 -9.04 5.70
C TYR A 228 -6.75 -8.57 7.15
N GLY A 229 -7.56 -9.12 8.06
CA GLY A 229 -7.53 -8.79 9.48
C GLY A 229 -6.23 -9.16 10.19
N ARG A 230 -5.43 -10.08 9.63
CA ARG A 230 -4.08 -10.40 10.15
C ARG A 230 -3.06 -9.32 9.82
N PHE A 231 -3.17 -8.70 8.66
CA PHE A 231 -2.17 -7.77 8.14
C PHE A 231 -2.56 -6.31 8.34
N CYS A 232 -3.81 -5.95 8.06
CA CYS A 232 -4.36 -4.65 8.43
C CYS A 232 -5.01 -4.74 9.82
N TRP A 233 -4.18 -4.66 10.88
CA TRP A 233 -4.68 -4.64 12.26
C TRP A 233 -5.76 -3.56 12.47
N VAL A 234 -5.66 -2.45 11.75
CA VAL A 234 -6.56 -1.33 11.99
C VAL A 234 -7.90 -1.43 11.26
N CYS A 235 -7.95 -2.21 10.18
CA CYS A 235 -9.16 -2.41 9.39
C CYS A 235 -10.12 -3.41 10.06
N THR A 236 -9.66 -4.11 11.11
CA THR A 236 -10.49 -5.01 11.93
C THR A 236 -11.61 -4.28 12.69
N VAL A 237 -11.53 -2.95 12.82
CA VAL A 237 -12.61 -2.13 13.39
C VAL A 237 -13.65 -1.77 12.31
N GLY A 238 -14.24 -2.80 11.70
CA GLY A 238 -15.48 -2.67 10.92
C GLY A 238 -15.35 -2.31 9.44
N GLY A 239 -14.18 -2.41 8.81
CA GLY A 239 -14.02 -2.08 7.39
C GLY A 239 -14.67 -3.09 6.44
N GLY A 240 -14.49 -4.40 6.71
CA GLY A 240 -14.94 -5.49 5.83
C GLY A 240 -14.43 -5.34 4.38
N PHE A 241 -14.85 -6.27 3.52
CA PHE A 241 -14.68 -6.24 2.06
C PHE A 241 -14.56 -4.83 1.44
N GLY A 242 -13.52 -4.57 0.65
CA GLY A 242 -13.46 -3.37 -0.21
C GLY A 242 -13.14 -2.03 0.46
N PHE A 243 -12.46 -2.04 1.61
CA PHE A 243 -12.16 -0.81 2.36
C PHE A 243 -11.24 0.18 1.61
N PHE A 244 -10.41 -0.27 0.67
CA PHE A 244 -9.42 0.58 0.00
C PHE A 244 -9.86 1.22 -1.31
N GLY A 245 -10.75 0.56 -2.06
CA GLY A 245 -11.19 1.03 -3.38
C GLY A 245 -12.68 1.38 -3.43
N ALA A 246 -13.49 0.45 -3.92
CA ALA A 246 -14.90 0.65 -4.24
C ALA A 246 -15.75 1.26 -3.11
N ARG A 247 -15.45 1.00 -1.82
CA ARG A 247 -16.22 1.58 -0.70
C ARG A 247 -15.71 2.94 -0.20
N SER A 248 -14.49 3.30 -0.56
CA SER A 248 -13.81 4.52 -0.12
C SER A 248 -13.79 5.59 -1.19
N THR A 249 -13.45 5.20 -2.41
CA THR A 249 -13.24 6.08 -3.55
C THR A 249 -14.22 5.76 -4.68
N GLY A 250 -14.85 4.58 -4.63
CA GLY A 250 -15.70 4.06 -5.70
C GLY A 250 -14.92 3.56 -6.92
N VAL A 251 -13.61 3.34 -6.75
CA VAL A 251 -12.69 2.88 -7.78
C VAL A 251 -12.12 1.53 -7.37
N VAL A 252 -12.10 0.58 -8.29
CA VAL A 252 -11.33 -0.67 -8.19
C VAL A 252 -10.08 -0.47 -9.04
N SER A 253 -8.94 -0.28 -8.38
CA SER A 253 -7.69 0.09 -9.06
C SER A 253 -6.90 -1.14 -9.47
N TYR A 254 -6.87 -1.43 -10.78
CA TYR A 254 -6.04 -2.51 -11.30
C TYR A 254 -4.54 -2.16 -11.23
N GLY A 255 -4.19 -0.88 -11.30
CA GLY A 255 -2.82 -0.40 -11.08
C GLY A 255 -2.30 -0.80 -9.69
N ASP A 256 -3.13 -0.67 -8.65
CA ASP A 256 -2.80 -1.10 -7.29
C ASP A 256 -2.61 -2.60 -7.18
N MET A 257 -3.51 -3.37 -7.80
CA MET A 257 -3.39 -4.83 -7.80
C MET A 257 -2.12 -5.31 -8.51
N HIS A 258 -1.72 -4.65 -9.60
CA HIS A 258 -0.45 -4.92 -10.27
C HIS A 258 0.76 -4.50 -9.43
N ALA A 259 0.68 -3.39 -8.71
CA ALA A 259 1.71 -2.97 -7.77
C ALA A 259 1.89 -3.98 -6.63
N ASN A 260 0.78 -4.49 -6.07
CA ASN A 260 0.79 -5.54 -5.05
C ASN A 260 1.46 -6.82 -5.54
N GLU A 261 1.13 -7.28 -6.75
CA GLU A 261 1.70 -8.49 -7.33
C GLU A 261 3.20 -8.33 -7.62
N SER A 262 3.63 -7.17 -8.13
CA SER A 262 5.06 -6.86 -8.26
C SER A 262 5.76 -6.82 -6.90
N GLY A 263 5.08 -6.31 -5.87
CA GLY A 263 5.57 -6.33 -4.50
C GLY A 263 5.78 -7.75 -3.97
N TYR A 264 4.83 -8.66 -4.20
CA TYR A 264 5.01 -10.08 -3.90
C TYR A 264 6.27 -10.64 -4.58
N GLN A 265 6.43 -10.39 -5.88
CA GLN A 265 7.60 -10.87 -6.64
C GLN A 265 8.91 -10.33 -6.06
N PHE A 266 8.90 -9.08 -5.60
CA PHE A 266 10.03 -8.47 -4.92
C PHE A 266 10.40 -9.19 -3.62
N PHE A 267 9.43 -9.42 -2.73
CA PHE A 267 9.70 -10.11 -1.47
C PHE A 267 10.12 -11.57 -1.68
N ASP A 268 9.55 -12.26 -2.66
CA ASP A 268 9.96 -13.61 -3.05
C ASP A 268 11.41 -13.66 -3.59
N GLN A 269 11.78 -12.72 -4.45
CA GLN A 269 13.17 -12.60 -4.92
C GLN A 269 14.13 -12.22 -3.78
N LEU A 270 13.69 -11.33 -2.88
CA LEU A 270 14.47 -10.90 -1.73
C LEU A 270 14.73 -12.06 -0.76
N ALA A 271 13.73 -12.94 -0.56
CA ALA A 271 13.88 -14.15 0.25
C ALA A 271 14.88 -15.15 -0.34
N LYS A 272 15.00 -15.20 -1.67
CA LYS A 272 15.92 -16.11 -2.38
C LYS A 272 17.37 -15.62 -2.38
N ASP A 273 17.60 -14.30 -2.30
CA ASP A 273 18.94 -13.71 -2.29
C ASP A 273 19.05 -12.54 -1.28
N PRO A 274 18.81 -12.79 0.02
CA PRO A 274 18.73 -11.72 1.02
C PRO A 274 20.04 -10.94 1.15
N GLY A 275 21.19 -11.53 0.82
CA GLY A 275 22.50 -10.91 0.94
C GLY A 275 22.91 -10.00 -0.22
N ASN A 276 22.51 -10.33 -1.44
CA ASN A 276 23.03 -9.64 -2.64
C ASN A 276 21.94 -8.95 -3.46
N TYR A 277 20.67 -9.11 -3.10
CA TYR A 277 19.58 -8.50 -3.83
C TYR A 277 19.73 -6.97 -3.93
N VAL A 278 19.77 -6.46 -5.15
CA VAL A 278 19.71 -5.02 -5.44
C VAL A 278 18.37 -4.74 -6.10
N PHE A 279 17.60 -3.84 -5.51
CA PHE A 279 16.33 -3.41 -6.06
C PHE A 279 16.55 -2.63 -7.35
N GLN A 280 15.86 -3.05 -8.40
CA GLN A 280 15.80 -2.41 -9.71
C GLN A 280 14.36 -2.45 -10.17
N LEU A 281 13.80 -1.28 -10.43
CA LEU A 281 12.41 -1.11 -10.81
C LEU A 281 12.12 -1.75 -12.18
N SER A 282 13.12 -1.78 -13.07
CA SER A 282 13.03 -2.43 -14.39
C SER A 282 12.80 -3.95 -14.35
N ARG A 283 12.83 -4.59 -13.17
CA ARG A 283 12.50 -6.01 -13.00
C ARG A 283 10.99 -6.25 -12.89
N TYR A 284 10.20 -5.20 -12.77
CA TYR A 284 8.76 -5.26 -12.58
C TYR A 284 8.03 -4.62 -13.78
N PRO A 285 6.82 -5.07 -14.10
CA PRO A 285 5.99 -4.48 -15.15
C PRO A 285 5.37 -3.15 -14.66
N VAL A 286 6.19 -2.13 -14.42
CA VAL A 286 5.75 -0.84 -13.85
C VAL A 286 4.81 -0.07 -14.76
N ASP A 287 4.86 -0.33 -16.06
CA ASP A 287 3.86 0.18 -17.01
C ASP A 287 2.44 -0.26 -16.63
N THR A 288 2.26 -1.46 -16.08
CA THR A 288 0.94 -1.95 -15.64
C THR A 288 0.43 -1.30 -14.34
N TRP A 289 1.26 -0.49 -13.66
CA TRP A 289 0.83 0.28 -12.49
C TRP A 289 0.15 1.59 -12.89
N ASN A 290 0.35 2.04 -14.12
CA ASN A 290 -0.26 3.23 -14.66
C ASN A 290 -1.73 2.95 -15.03
N GLU A 291 -2.64 3.84 -14.63
CA GLU A 291 -4.08 3.66 -14.78
C GLU A 291 -4.62 4.01 -16.18
N GLU A 292 -3.78 4.48 -17.11
CA GLU A 292 -4.10 4.52 -18.55
C GLU A 292 -3.78 3.18 -19.23
N VAL A 293 -2.79 2.44 -18.72
CA VAL A 293 -2.42 1.11 -19.21
C VAL A 293 -3.29 0.03 -18.58
N SER A 294 -3.60 0.17 -17.29
CA SER A 294 -4.46 -0.74 -16.50
C SER A 294 -5.67 0.03 -15.96
N PRO A 295 -6.70 0.31 -16.78
CA PRO A 295 -7.77 1.23 -16.42
C PRO A 295 -8.63 0.74 -15.26
N SER A 296 -8.75 1.56 -14.22
CA SER A 296 -9.57 1.26 -13.05
C SER A 296 -11.04 1.04 -13.41
N LYS A 297 -11.72 0.17 -12.65
CA LYS A 297 -13.17 -0.04 -12.75
C LYS A 297 -13.88 0.90 -11.79
N PHE A 298 -14.84 1.67 -12.31
CA PHE A 298 -15.67 2.58 -11.52
C PHE A 298 -16.95 1.87 -11.07
N VAL A 299 -17.31 1.99 -9.79
CA VAL A 299 -18.55 1.44 -9.23
C VAL A 299 -19.53 2.56 -8.82
N GLY A 300 -20.79 2.20 -8.52
CA GLY A 300 -21.73 3.16 -7.93
C GLY A 300 -22.16 4.34 -8.83
N GLY A 301 -21.93 4.26 -10.14
CA GLY A 301 -22.26 5.32 -11.09
C GLY A 301 -21.18 6.40 -11.27
N LEU A 302 -20.00 6.20 -10.67
CA LEU A 302 -18.81 7.03 -10.93
C LEU A 302 -18.33 6.91 -12.38
N ARG A 303 -17.61 7.92 -12.86
CA ARG A 303 -17.09 7.98 -14.24
C ARG A 303 -15.66 8.53 -14.25
N ALA A 304 -14.82 8.02 -15.15
CA ALA A 304 -13.66 8.74 -15.66
C ALA A 304 -14.15 9.56 -16.85
N ASP A 305 -14.16 10.90 -16.75
CA ASP A 305 -14.52 11.76 -17.86
C ASP A 305 -13.44 12.80 -18.21
#